data_AF-A0A925VE54-F1
#
_entry.id   AF-A0A925VE54-F1
#
_cell.length_a   1.000
_cell.length_b   1.000
_cell.length_c   1.000
_cell.angle_alpha   90.00
_cell.angle_beta   90.00
_cell.angle_gamma   90.00
#
_symmetry.space_group_name_H-M   'P 1'
#
loop_
_entity.id
_entity.type
_entity.pdbx_description
1 polymer ?
#
loop_
_entity_poly.entity_id
_entity_poly.type
_entity_poly.pdbx_seq_one_letter_code
_entity_poly.pdbx_strand_id
1 'polypeptide(L)'
;MLCSRRRIDPSLLPGLLGGALLLALTPSLAIAGERPASWDMGPDELRAAGLGQSRGMPVLPESVPEAPPELEVKQGVIFVQFDAITTEMGGEDSKTNQSSIFGQEFAAFGADEAARAALMAAVRLDWADYNVLVVDSRPATGDYTMNITSPTNPLGGGVLGIAPLDCFDMMTHNNVTFA
;
A
#
# COMPACT_ATOMS: atom_id res chain seq x y z
N MET A 1 -12.53 1.61 6.70
CA MET A 1 -13.15 0.28 6.74
C MET A 1 -12.78 -0.37 8.06
N LEU A 2 -13.72 -0.54 8.98
CA LEU A 2 -13.47 -1.30 10.22
C LEU A 2 -13.60 -2.79 9.90
N CYS A 3 -12.72 -3.62 10.45
CA CYS A 3 -12.79 -5.09 10.44
C CYS A 3 -14.03 -5.58 11.22
N SER A 4 -15.23 -5.30 10.71
CA SER A 4 -16.52 -5.72 11.27
C SER A 4 -17.17 -6.65 10.25
N ARG A 5 -17.35 -7.93 10.63
CA ARG A 5 -18.08 -8.92 9.82
C ARG A 5 -19.55 -8.50 9.72
N ARG A 6 -19.91 -7.69 8.72
CA ARG A 6 -21.31 -7.61 8.25
C ARG A 6 -21.50 -8.64 7.16
N ARG A 7 -22.32 -9.66 7.43
CA ARG A 7 -22.90 -10.52 6.38
C ARG A 7 -23.69 -9.60 5.45
N ILE A 8 -23.34 -9.58 4.18
CA ILE A 8 -24.18 -8.99 3.14
C ILE A 8 -25.27 -10.01 2.82
N ASP A 9 -26.52 -9.59 2.96
CA ASP A 9 -27.71 -10.37 2.60
C ASP A 9 -27.87 -10.32 1.06
N PRO A 10 -27.89 -11.46 0.35
CA PRO A 10 -27.94 -11.51 -1.11
C PRO A 10 -29.30 -11.14 -1.73
N SER A 11 -30.25 -10.62 -0.95
CA SER A 11 -31.63 -10.36 -1.39
C SER A 11 -31.89 -8.97 -2.02
N LEU A 12 -30.86 -8.14 -2.24
CA LEU A 12 -31.02 -6.79 -2.79
C LEU A 12 -30.30 -6.61 -4.14
N LEU A 13 -30.87 -7.17 -5.21
CA LEU A 13 -30.58 -6.77 -6.59
C LEU A 13 -31.89 -6.63 -7.37
N PRO A 14 -32.36 -5.41 -7.68
CA PRO A 14 -33.36 -5.23 -8.73
C PRO A 14 -32.66 -5.23 -10.09
N GLY A 15 -33.18 -6.05 -11.00
CA GLY A 15 -32.78 -6.06 -12.40
C GLY A 15 -33.16 -4.76 -13.10
N LEU A 16 -32.29 -4.31 -13.99
CA LEU A 16 -32.60 -3.22 -14.92
C LEU A 16 -32.18 -3.63 -16.33
N LEU A 17 -33.20 -3.70 -17.17
CA LEU A 17 -33.18 -4.01 -18.60
C LEU A 17 -32.58 -2.87 -19.42
N GLY A 18 -31.77 -3.25 -20.41
CA GLY A 18 -31.78 -2.74 -21.79
C GLY A 18 -31.82 -1.23 -22.02
N GLY A 19 -30.66 -0.63 -22.30
CA GLY A 19 -30.54 0.69 -22.91
C GLY A 19 -29.41 0.69 -23.94
N ALA A 20 -29.72 1.08 -25.18
CA ALA A 20 -28.79 1.12 -26.30
C ALA A 20 -27.63 2.09 -26.06
N LEU A 21 -26.41 1.63 -26.32
CA LEU A 21 -25.16 2.36 -26.13
C LEU A 21 -24.88 3.25 -27.37
N LEU A 22 -25.21 4.55 -27.28
CA LEU A 22 -24.68 5.57 -28.19
C LEU A 22 -23.22 5.87 -27.79
N LEU A 23 -22.25 5.53 -28.64
CA LEU A 23 -20.87 6.03 -28.51
C LEU A 23 -20.83 7.52 -28.88
N ALA A 24 -20.92 8.39 -27.89
CA ALA A 24 -20.49 9.78 -28.02
C ALA A 24 -18.99 9.85 -27.73
N LEU A 25 -18.19 10.30 -28.70
CA LEU A 25 -16.81 10.73 -28.47
C LEU A 25 -16.85 11.96 -27.56
N THR A 26 -16.66 11.76 -26.26
CA THR A 26 -16.39 12.85 -25.33
C THR A 26 -14.90 13.22 -25.44
N PRO A 27 -14.57 14.50 -25.69
CA PRO A 27 -13.18 14.94 -25.55
C PRO A 27 -12.75 14.67 -24.11
N SER A 28 -11.63 13.97 -23.93
CA SER A 28 -10.99 13.81 -22.63
C SER A 28 -10.60 15.19 -22.12
N LEU A 29 -11.45 15.77 -21.28
CA LEU A 29 -11.07 16.84 -20.38
C LEU A 29 -10.01 16.25 -19.44
N ALA A 30 -8.75 16.58 -19.72
CA ALA A 30 -7.71 16.47 -18.70
C ALA A 30 -8.16 17.36 -17.54
N ILE A 31 -8.74 16.74 -16.51
CA ILE A 31 -8.97 17.38 -15.23
C ILE A 31 -7.55 17.60 -14.69
N ALA A 32 -7.01 18.80 -14.89
CA ALA A 32 -5.93 19.30 -14.07
C ALA A 32 -6.49 19.38 -12.65
N GLY A 33 -6.40 18.26 -11.92
CA GLY A 33 -6.81 18.21 -10.53
C GLY A 33 -6.00 19.27 -9.80
N GLU A 34 -6.67 20.27 -9.25
CA GLU A 34 -6.01 21.27 -8.43
C GLU A 34 -5.27 20.55 -7.31
N ARG A 35 -3.96 20.81 -7.25
CA ARG A 35 -3.11 20.28 -6.20
C ARG A 35 -3.70 20.73 -4.85
N PRO A 36 -4.05 19.80 -3.94
CA PRO A 36 -4.60 20.19 -2.65
C PRO A 36 -3.62 21.06 -1.89
N ALA A 37 -4.10 22.09 -1.20
CA ALA A 37 -3.27 23.02 -0.44
C ALA A 37 -2.36 22.32 0.60
N SER A 38 -2.74 21.12 1.06
CA SER A 38 -1.94 20.31 1.98
C SER A 38 -0.63 19.82 1.39
N TRP A 39 -0.44 19.84 0.07
CA TRP A 39 0.79 19.38 -0.56
C TRP A 39 1.94 20.40 -0.51
N ASP A 40 1.63 21.66 -0.25
CA ASP A 40 2.61 22.73 -0.08
C ASP A 40 2.81 23.10 1.40
N MET A 41 2.12 22.40 2.31
CA MET A 41 2.26 22.61 3.74
C MET A 41 3.60 22.08 4.25
N GLY A 42 4.24 22.86 5.11
CA GLY A 42 5.41 22.42 5.86
C GLY A 42 5.04 21.31 6.87
N PRO A 43 6.02 20.53 7.36
CA PRO A 43 5.79 19.48 8.35
C PRO A 43 5.03 19.96 9.61
N ASP A 44 5.29 21.18 10.06
CA ASP A 44 4.62 21.77 11.22
C ASP A 44 3.16 22.16 10.94
N GLU A 45 2.87 22.62 9.72
CA GLU A 45 1.51 22.94 9.27
C GLU A 45 0.68 21.67 9.07
N LEU A 46 1.29 20.63 8.50
CA LEU A 46 0.69 19.31 8.41
C LEU A 46 0.37 18.75 9.81
N ARG A 47 1.28 18.91 10.77
CA ARG A 47 1.04 18.51 12.18
C ARG A 47 -0.10 19.30 12.81
N ALA A 48 -0.14 20.62 12.61
CA ALA A 48 -1.21 21.48 13.11
C ALA A 48 -2.58 21.16 12.49
N ALA A 49 -2.60 20.75 11.21
CA ALA A 49 -3.81 20.32 10.52
C ALA A 49 -4.26 18.89 10.89
N GLY A 50 -3.49 18.14 11.69
CA GLY A 50 -3.76 16.74 12.01
C GLY A 50 -3.54 15.78 10.83
N LEU A 51 -2.83 16.23 9.79
CA LEU A 51 -2.56 15.50 8.54
C LEU A 51 -1.12 15.03 8.41
N GLY A 52 -0.21 15.56 9.21
CA GLY A 52 1.17 15.10 9.28
C GLY A 52 1.19 13.70 9.85
N GLN A 53 1.62 12.72 9.06
CA GLN A 53 1.93 11.39 9.56
C GLN A 53 3.17 11.39 10.48
N SER A 54 3.17 12.22 11.53
CA SER A 54 3.53 11.64 12.80
C SER A 54 2.32 10.80 13.19
N ARG A 55 2.44 9.48 13.16
CA ARG A 55 1.78 8.69 14.20
C ARG A 55 2.22 9.39 15.49
N GLY A 56 1.34 10.19 16.09
CA GLY A 56 1.72 11.06 17.20
C GLY A 56 2.47 10.27 18.26
N MET A 57 3.23 10.96 19.12
CA MET A 57 3.64 10.33 20.38
C MET A 57 2.41 9.58 20.93
N PRO A 58 2.49 8.25 21.14
CA PRO A 58 1.35 7.49 21.62
C PRO A 58 0.79 8.21 22.84
N VAL A 59 -0.51 8.48 22.86
CA VAL A 59 -1.18 8.86 24.11
C VAL A 59 -1.09 7.61 24.98
N LEU A 60 -0.10 7.57 25.86
CA LEU A 60 0.06 6.47 26.80
C LEU A 60 -1.14 6.51 27.74
N PRO A 61 -1.95 5.44 27.83
CA PRO A 61 -3.00 5.38 28.85
C PRO A 61 -2.36 5.50 30.23
N GLU A 62 -3.08 6.12 31.17
CA GLU A 62 -2.63 6.35 32.56
C GLU A 62 -2.27 5.05 33.30
N SER A 63 -2.70 3.90 32.76
CA SER A 63 -2.18 2.58 33.06
C SER A 63 -1.93 1.81 31.75
N VAL A 64 -0.71 1.33 31.56
CA VAL A 64 -0.38 0.38 30.50
C VAL A 64 -0.95 -0.97 30.94
N PRO A 65 -1.90 -1.58 30.20
CA PRO A 65 -2.33 -2.94 30.50
C PRO A 65 -1.10 -3.85 30.49
N GLU A 66 -1.07 -4.84 31.40
CA GLU A 66 0.02 -5.81 31.49
C GLU A 66 0.35 -6.35 30.10
N ALA A 67 1.64 -6.29 29.74
CA ALA A 67 2.08 -6.63 28.40
C ALA A 67 1.56 -8.03 28.05
N PRO A 68 0.98 -8.23 26.85
CA PRO A 68 0.64 -9.57 26.40
C PRO A 68 1.88 -10.47 26.52
N PRO A 69 1.68 -11.80 26.72
CA PRO A 69 2.81 -12.73 26.77
C PRO A 69 3.73 -12.46 25.57
N GLU A 70 5.03 -12.40 25.85
CA GLU A 70 6.09 -12.05 24.91
C GLU A 70 5.93 -12.90 23.64
N LEU A 71 5.34 -12.32 22.60
CA LEU A 71 5.24 -12.96 21.30
C LEU A 71 6.66 -13.06 20.77
N GLU A 72 7.02 -14.23 20.25
CA GLU A 72 8.27 -14.41 19.53
C GLU A 72 8.32 -13.37 18.39
N VAL A 73 9.12 -12.31 18.57
CA VAL A 73 9.19 -11.21 17.60
C VAL A 73 10.01 -11.72 16.40
N LYS A 74 9.31 -12.27 15.41
CA LYS A 74 9.93 -12.59 14.13
C LYS A 74 10.28 -11.30 13.41
N GLN A 75 11.54 -11.16 12.98
CA GLN A 75 11.96 -10.05 12.14
C GLN A 75 11.20 -10.09 10.82
N GLY A 76 10.51 -9.00 10.46
CA GLY A 76 9.86 -8.86 9.16
C GLY A 76 10.87 -8.52 8.06
N VAL A 77 10.60 -8.91 6.82
CA VAL A 77 11.40 -8.48 5.66
C VAL A 77 10.50 -7.74 4.67
N ILE A 78 10.92 -6.54 4.28
CA ILE A 78 10.29 -5.73 3.24
C ILE A 78 11.24 -5.71 2.05
N PHE A 79 10.81 -6.27 0.93
CA PHE A 79 11.51 -6.18 -0.34
C PHE A 79 10.89 -5.08 -1.21
N VAL A 80 11.67 -4.06 -1.53
CA VAL A 80 11.28 -2.96 -2.41
C VAL A 80 11.65 -3.32 -3.85
N GLN A 81 10.63 -3.64 -4.66
CA GLN A 81 10.73 -4.07 -6.04
C GLN A 81 10.64 -2.85 -6.96
N PHE A 82 11.79 -2.43 -7.51
CA PHE A 82 11.88 -1.29 -8.44
C PHE A 82 11.87 -1.68 -9.92
N ASP A 83 12.21 -2.94 -10.23
CA ASP A 83 12.31 -3.38 -11.62
C ASP A 83 10.93 -3.76 -12.17
N ALA A 84 10.80 -3.79 -13.49
CA ALA A 84 9.56 -4.21 -14.13
C ALA A 84 9.17 -5.63 -13.71
N ILE A 85 7.90 -5.84 -13.42
CA ILE A 85 7.39 -7.10 -12.90
C ILE A 85 5.96 -7.34 -13.38
N THR A 86 5.62 -8.61 -13.60
CA THR A 86 4.24 -9.04 -13.83
C THR A 86 3.74 -9.74 -12.58
N THR A 87 2.59 -9.29 -12.09
CA THR A 87 1.86 -10.01 -11.05
C THR A 87 0.76 -10.87 -11.66
N GLU A 88 0.42 -11.95 -10.98
CA GLU A 88 -0.72 -12.79 -11.32
C GLU A 88 -1.86 -12.53 -10.32
N MET A 89 -3.09 -12.51 -10.82
CA MET A 89 -4.26 -12.37 -9.95
C MET A 89 -4.46 -13.68 -9.17
N GLY A 90 -4.51 -13.61 -7.84
CA GLY A 90 -4.59 -14.80 -7.00
C GLY A 90 -4.67 -14.50 -5.50
N GLY A 91 -4.17 -15.43 -4.69
CA GLY A 91 -3.88 -15.14 -3.29
C GLY A 91 -2.67 -14.21 -3.15
N GLU A 92 -2.32 -13.82 -1.92
CA GLU A 92 -1.07 -13.11 -1.68
C GLU A 92 0.09 -14.10 -1.60
N ASP A 93 1.04 -13.99 -2.53
CA ASP A 93 2.31 -14.70 -2.49
C ASP A 93 3.41 -13.90 -3.19
N SER A 94 4.20 -13.19 -2.40
CA SER A 94 5.29 -12.34 -2.88
C SER A 94 6.42 -13.14 -3.54
N LYS A 95 6.56 -14.43 -3.22
CA LYS A 95 7.58 -15.31 -3.82
C LYS A 95 7.23 -15.66 -5.25
N THR A 96 5.95 -15.74 -5.58
CA THR A 96 5.44 -16.11 -6.91
C THR A 96 4.75 -14.97 -7.66
N ASN A 97 4.83 -13.73 -7.14
CA ASN A 97 4.21 -12.53 -7.70
C ASN A 97 2.68 -12.61 -7.77
N GLN A 98 2.04 -13.37 -6.88
CA GLN A 98 0.58 -13.40 -6.81
C GLN A 98 0.08 -12.30 -5.89
N SER A 99 -0.97 -11.60 -6.33
CA SER A 99 -1.69 -10.62 -5.51
C SER A 99 -3.19 -10.76 -5.71
N SER A 100 -3.92 -10.49 -4.63
CA SER A 100 -5.38 -10.41 -4.62
C SER A 100 -5.92 -9.06 -5.11
N ILE A 101 -5.04 -8.06 -5.29
CA ILE A 101 -5.42 -6.71 -5.68
C ILE A 101 -5.25 -6.51 -7.19
N PHE A 102 -4.06 -6.84 -7.73
CA PHE A 102 -3.74 -6.65 -9.14
C PHE A 102 -2.96 -7.84 -9.72
N GLY A 103 -3.34 -8.25 -10.93
CA GLY A 103 -2.62 -9.22 -11.75
C GLY A 103 -2.31 -8.64 -13.12
N GLN A 104 -1.24 -7.86 -13.22
CA GLN A 104 -0.87 -7.15 -14.45
C GLN A 104 0.64 -6.83 -14.50
N GLU A 105 1.07 -6.19 -15.58
CA GLU A 105 2.42 -5.66 -15.73
C GLU A 105 2.59 -4.31 -15.03
N PHE A 106 3.68 -4.18 -14.28
CA PHE A 106 4.13 -2.93 -13.67
C PHE A 106 5.46 -2.53 -14.32
N ALA A 107 5.54 -1.26 -14.74
CA ALA A 107 6.77 -0.71 -15.28
C ALA A 107 7.82 -0.56 -14.17
N ALA A 108 9.10 -0.57 -14.55
CA ALA A 108 10.16 -0.23 -13.61
C ALA A 108 9.97 1.21 -13.09
N PHE A 109 10.41 1.49 -11.86
CA PHE A 109 10.34 2.79 -11.20
C PHE A 109 10.87 3.95 -12.07
N GLY A 110 11.81 3.65 -12.98
CA GLY A 110 12.25 4.58 -14.04
C GLY A 110 13.20 5.67 -13.56
N ALA A 111 13.53 5.71 -12.26
CA ALA A 111 14.51 6.62 -11.70
C ALA A 111 15.94 6.06 -11.75
N ASP A 112 16.93 6.94 -11.65
CA ASP A 112 18.33 6.55 -11.60
C ASP A 112 18.72 5.92 -10.26
N GLU A 113 19.95 5.40 -10.19
CA GLU A 113 20.47 4.74 -8.99
C GLU A 113 20.54 5.66 -7.77
N ALA A 114 20.78 6.97 -7.98
CA ALA A 114 20.83 7.93 -6.89
C ALA A 114 19.44 8.15 -6.27
N ALA A 115 18.41 8.22 -7.10
CA ALA A 115 17.03 8.30 -6.65
C ALA A 115 16.57 6.99 -5.96
N ARG A 116 16.95 5.81 -6.48
CA ARG A 116 16.69 4.51 -5.82
C ARG A 116 17.35 4.46 -4.44
N ALA A 117 18.63 4.85 -4.34
CA ALA A 117 19.35 4.88 -3.08
C ALA A 117 18.75 5.87 -2.06
N ALA A 118 18.33 7.06 -2.52
CA ALA A 118 17.66 8.04 -1.68
C ALA A 118 16.30 7.53 -1.16
N LEU A 119 15.52 6.87 -2.01
CA LEU A 119 14.25 6.24 -1.61
C LEU A 119 14.51 5.16 -0.57
N MET A 120 15.46 4.25 -0.80
CA MET A 120 15.82 3.21 0.15
C MET A 120 16.30 3.77 1.49
N ALA A 121 17.06 4.87 1.48
CA ALA A 121 17.49 5.54 2.71
C ALA A 121 16.29 6.12 3.48
N ALA A 122 15.34 6.77 2.79
CA ALA A 122 14.13 7.30 3.41
C ALA A 122 13.27 6.18 4.01
N VAL A 123 13.00 5.10 3.26
CA VAL A 123 12.22 3.96 3.77
C VAL A 123 12.91 3.31 4.97
N ARG A 124 14.22 3.10 4.93
CA ARG A 124 14.96 2.53 6.07
C ARG A 124 14.89 3.44 7.30
N LEU A 125 14.94 4.75 7.11
CA LEU A 125 14.80 5.72 8.20
C LEU A 125 13.38 5.67 8.81
N ASP A 126 12.35 5.67 7.97
CA ASP A 126 10.95 5.63 8.42
C ASP A 126 10.61 4.35 9.19
N TRP A 127 11.31 3.25 8.89
CA TRP A 127 11.10 1.95 9.52
C TRP A 127 12.10 1.60 10.63
N ALA A 128 13.01 2.50 10.99
CA ALA A 128 14.14 2.22 11.88
C ALA A 128 13.74 1.77 13.30
N ASP A 129 12.57 2.20 13.79
CA ASP A 129 12.07 1.85 15.12
C ASP A 129 11.38 0.46 15.17
N TYR A 130 11.22 -0.20 14.01
CA TYR A 130 10.56 -1.49 13.90
C TYR A 130 11.58 -2.61 13.65
N ASN A 131 11.30 -3.82 14.13
CA ASN A 131 12.12 -5.01 13.86
C ASN A 131 11.88 -5.55 12.44
N VAL A 132 12.22 -4.74 11.43
CA VAL A 132 12.10 -5.09 10.02
C VAL A 132 13.42 -4.88 9.28
N LEU A 133 13.66 -5.74 8.28
CA LEU A 133 14.76 -5.61 7.34
C LEU A 133 14.23 -5.10 6.00
N VAL A 134 14.70 -3.93 5.56
CA VAL A 134 14.31 -3.34 4.26
C VAL A 134 15.41 -3.56 3.23
N VAL A 135 15.10 -4.33 2.19
CA VAL A 135 16.02 -4.74 1.12
C VAL A 135 15.52 -4.32 -0.26
N ASP A 136 16.46 -4.08 -1.17
CA ASP A 136 16.25 -3.78 -2.60
C ASP A 136 16.66 -4.96 -3.49
N SER A 137 17.10 -6.06 -2.88
CA SER A 137 17.41 -7.33 -3.55
C SER A 137 16.44 -8.40 -3.08
N ARG A 138 15.81 -9.11 -4.02
CA ARG A 138 14.81 -10.13 -3.73
C ARG A 138 15.42 -11.23 -2.83
N PRO A 139 14.83 -11.51 -1.65
CA PRO A 139 15.24 -12.63 -0.82
C PRO A 139 15.06 -13.97 -1.53
N ALA A 140 16.07 -14.85 -1.44
CA ALA A 140 16.00 -16.20 -2.03
C ALA A 140 15.16 -17.19 -1.21
N THR A 141 15.00 -16.92 0.09
CA THR A 141 14.32 -17.80 1.05
C THR A 141 13.64 -16.99 2.13
N GLY A 142 12.67 -17.60 2.81
CA GLY A 142 11.88 -16.95 3.86
C GLY A 142 10.69 -16.17 3.28
N ASP A 143 9.77 -15.80 4.17
CA ASP A 143 8.64 -14.97 3.81
C ASP A 143 9.05 -13.50 3.88
N TYR A 144 8.62 -12.73 2.89
CA TYR A 144 8.81 -11.28 2.84
C TYR A 144 7.58 -10.60 2.25
N THR A 145 7.34 -9.35 2.63
CA THR A 145 6.39 -8.49 1.93
C THR A 145 7.10 -7.84 0.75
N MET A 146 6.54 -7.97 -0.45
CA MET A 146 7.01 -7.25 -1.64
C MET A 146 6.24 -5.95 -1.79
N ASN A 147 6.94 -4.82 -1.85
CA ASN A 147 6.40 -3.54 -2.25
C ASN A 147 6.82 -3.26 -3.69
N ILE A 148 5.87 -3.28 -4.62
CA ILE A 148 6.09 -2.88 -6.01
C ILE A 148 6.07 -1.35 -6.05
N THR A 149 7.22 -0.75 -6.33
CA THR A 149 7.38 0.68 -6.49
C THR A 149 7.44 1.00 -7.98
N SER A 150 6.34 1.53 -8.53
CA SER A 150 6.16 1.65 -9.98
C SER A 150 5.38 2.92 -10.38
N PRO A 151 5.70 3.56 -11.52
CA PRO A 151 4.83 4.60 -12.07
C PRO A 151 3.50 4.04 -12.60
N THR A 152 3.36 2.71 -12.74
CA THR A 152 2.10 2.08 -13.15
C THR A 152 1.09 2.18 -12.02
N ASN A 153 0.09 3.04 -12.19
CA ASN A 153 -1.00 3.19 -11.24
C ASN A 153 -2.35 2.75 -11.85
N PRO A 154 -2.85 1.56 -11.48
CA PRO A 154 -4.10 1.02 -12.04
C PRO A 154 -5.35 1.80 -11.64
N LEU A 155 -5.28 2.63 -10.58
CA LEU A 155 -6.38 3.44 -10.08
C LEU A 155 -6.28 4.93 -10.47
N GLY A 156 -5.22 5.32 -11.20
CA GLY A 156 -4.95 6.71 -11.58
C GLY A 156 -4.36 7.57 -10.46
N GLY A 157 -4.00 8.82 -10.79
CA GLY A 157 -3.14 9.70 -9.96
C GLY A 157 -3.67 10.16 -8.59
N GLY A 158 -4.80 9.63 -8.11
CA GLY A 158 -5.36 9.95 -6.79
C GLY A 158 -5.01 8.97 -5.67
N VAL A 159 -4.39 7.83 -6.00
CA VAL A 159 -4.03 6.78 -5.04
C VAL A 159 -2.51 6.58 -5.07
N LEU A 160 -1.84 6.90 -3.97
CA LEU A 160 -0.37 6.81 -3.86
C LEU A 160 0.15 5.44 -3.41
N GLY A 161 -0.76 4.53 -3.07
CA GLY A 161 -0.39 3.17 -2.71
C GLY A 161 -1.57 2.35 -2.20
N ILE A 162 -1.44 1.03 -2.30
CA ILE A 162 -2.47 0.08 -1.88
C ILE A 162 -1.80 -1.10 -1.22
N ALA A 163 -2.34 -1.51 -0.08
CA ALA A 163 -1.92 -2.71 0.63
C ALA A 163 -3.15 -3.55 1.02
N PRO A 164 -3.04 -4.89 1.04
CA PRO A 164 -4.06 -5.74 1.62
C PRO A 164 -4.26 -5.41 3.10
N LEU A 165 -5.52 -5.41 3.56
CA LEU A 165 -5.82 -5.28 4.98
C LEU A 165 -5.82 -6.66 5.63
N ASP A 166 -4.76 -6.99 6.36
CA ASP A 166 -4.67 -8.24 7.12
C ASP A 166 -5.17 -8.05 8.57
N CYS A 167 -6.49 -8.06 8.75
CA CYS A 167 -7.14 -7.82 10.04
C CYS A 167 -6.79 -8.84 11.14
N PHE A 168 -6.18 -9.99 10.82
CA PHE A 168 -6.00 -11.11 11.75
C PHE A 168 -4.58 -11.67 11.75
N ASP A 169 -3.62 -10.96 11.17
CA ASP A 169 -2.22 -11.39 11.11
C ASP A 169 -2.07 -12.77 10.44
N MET A 170 -2.94 -13.06 9.46
CA MET A 170 -3.00 -14.37 8.80
C MET A 170 -2.15 -14.45 7.52
N MET A 171 -1.73 -13.30 6.99
CA MET A 171 -1.07 -13.13 5.68
C MET A 171 0.18 -12.23 5.75
N THR A 172 0.51 -11.66 6.91
CA THR A 172 1.46 -10.56 7.15
C THR A 172 2.87 -10.73 6.62
N HIS A 173 3.31 -11.96 6.33
CA HIS A 173 4.69 -12.21 5.97
C HIS A 173 4.89 -12.44 4.47
N ASN A 174 3.84 -12.66 3.66
CA ASN A 174 3.97 -13.02 2.25
C ASN A 174 3.05 -12.20 1.33
N ASN A 175 2.97 -10.89 1.55
CA ASN A 175 2.04 -10.00 0.85
C ASN A 175 2.68 -9.22 -0.29
N VAL A 176 1.84 -8.76 -1.22
CA VAL A 176 2.20 -7.79 -2.25
C VAL A 176 1.48 -6.46 -1.98
N THR A 177 2.24 -5.39 -1.97
CA THR A 177 1.77 -4.01 -1.83
C THR A 177 2.24 -3.17 -3.01
N PHE A 178 1.55 -2.07 -3.28
CA PHE A 178 1.77 -1.22 -4.46
C PHE A 178 2.02 0.21 -4.01
N ALA A 179 3.04 0.85 -4.57
CA ALA A 179 3.45 2.23 -4.34
C ALA A 179 3.83 2.92 -5.66
#